data_AF-A0A2G5VKP4-F1
#
_entry.id   AF-A0A2G5VKP4-F1
#
_cell.length_a   1.000
_cell.length_b   1.000
_cell.length_c   1.000
_cell.angle_alpha   90.00
_cell.angle_beta   90.00
_cell.angle_gamma   90.00
#
_symmetry.space_group_name_H-M   'P 1'
#
loop_
_entity.id
_entity.type
_entity.pdbx_description
1 polymer ?
#
loop_
_entity_poly.entity_id
_entity_poly.type
_entity_poly.pdbx_seq_one_letter_code
_entity_poly.pdbx_strand_id
1 'polypeptide(L)' 'MGKKLEKKVKFFNEEAERHLETLDGMNIITDATPENQAKRNREKRKTLINGIQTLLNQNDALLRRLEQYMAILNGDILE' A
#
# COMPACT_ATOMS: atom_id res chain seq x y z
N MET A 1 10.11 -21.64 -1.98
CA MET A 1 9.81 -20.54 -1.02
C MET A 1 9.39 -19.25 -1.74
N GLY A 2 10.05 -18.87 -2.84
CA GLY A 2 9.72 -17.68 -3.66
C GLY A 2 8.25 -17.53 -4.05
N LYS A 3 7.63 -18.53 -4.69
CA LYS A 3 6.20 -18.49 -5.10
C LYS A 3 5.21 -18.20 -3.96
N LYS A 4 5.50 -18.67 -2.74
CA LYS A 4 4.63 -18.42 -1.56
C LYS A 4 4.78 -16.99 -1.07
N LEU A 5 6.00 -16.42 -1.15
CA LEU A 5 6.26 -15.03 -0.77
C LEU A 5 5.66 -14.08 -1.82
N GLU A 6 5.83 -14.37 -3.09
CA GLU A 6 5.24 -13.61 -4.21
C GLU A 6 3.72 -13.49 -4.08
N LYS A 7 3.03 -14.61 -3.80
CA LYS A 7 1.57 -14.61 -3.56
C LYS A 7 1.17 -13.72 -2.37
N LYS A 8 1.98 -13.70 -1.30
CA LYS A 8 1.71 -12.84 -0.13
C LYS A 8 1.92 -11.36 -0.43
N VAL A 9 2.96 -11.04 -1.21
CA VAL A 9 3.28 -9.67 -1.60
C VAL A 9 2.21 -9.09 -2.54
N LYS A 10 1.76 -9.87 -3.52
CA LYS A 10 0.64 -9.48 -4.40
C LYS A 10 -0.66 -9.28 -3.64
N PHE A 11 -1.00 -10.22 -2.75
CA PHE A 11 -2.17 -10.08 -1.88
C PHE A 11 -2.11 -8.84 -0.97
N PHE A 12 -0.93 -8.50 -0.46
CA PHE A 12 -0.75 -7.28 0.33
C PHE A 12 -1.02 -6.02 -0.49
N ASN A 13 -0.57 -5.96 -1.75
CA ASN A 13 -0.87 -4.83 -2.64
C ASN A 13 -2.38 -4.71 -2.91
N GLU A 14 -3.05 -5.81 -3.25
CA GLU A 14 -4.50 -5.83 -3.50
C GLU A 14 -5.31 -5.36 -2.27
N GLU A 15 -4.94 -5.81 -1.07
CA GLU A 15 -5.62 -5.37 0.15
C GLU A 15 -5.33 -3.90 0.45
N ALA A 16 -4.10 -3.43 0.28
CA ALA A 16 -3.75 -2.03 0.49
C ALA A 16 -4.47 -1.08 -0.50
N GLU A 17 -4.60 -1.46 -1.77
CA GLU A 17 -5.40 -0.72 -2.76
C GLU A 17 -6.88 -0.66 -2.36
N ARG A 18 -7.46 -1.76 -1.89
CA ARG A 18 -8.85 -1.79 -1.42
C ARG A 18 -9.09 -0.84 -0.23
N HIS A 19 -8.12 -0.74 0.68
CA HIS A 19 -8.19 0.19 1.81
C HIS A 19 -8.07 1.65 1.35
N LEU A 20 -7.25 1.93 0.33
CA LEU A 20 -7.16 3.25 -0.32
C LEU A 20 -8.49 3.66 -0.96
N GLU A 21 -9.10 2.80 -1.77
CA GLU A 21 -10.39 3.05 -2.40
C GLU A 21 -11.49 3.31 -1.36
N THR A 22 -11.49 2.55 -0.27
CA THR A 22 -12.44 2.73 0.84
C THR A 22 -12.25 4.09 1.52
N LEU A 23 -11.01 4.53 1.70
CA LEU A 23 -10.71 5.86 2.28
C LEU A 23 -11.09 7.00 1.34
N ASP A 24 -10.94 6.82 0.04
CA ASP A 24 -11.31 7.81 -0.97
C ASP A 24 -12.83 7.95 -1.11
N GLY A 25 -13.58 6.84 -1.02
CA GLY A 25 -15.05 6.83 -1.02
C GLY A 25 -15.69 7.29 0.31
N MET A 26 -14.89 7.55 1.35
CA MET A 26 -15.43 7.91 2.66
C MET A 26 -15.91 9.37 2.69
N ASN A 27 -17.23 9.55 2.79
CA ASN A 27 -17.85 10.84 3.07
C ASN A 27 -17.63 11.24 4.52
N ILE A 28 -16.63 12.09 4.74
CA ILE A 28 -16.12 12.50 6.06
C ILE A 28 -16.93 13.65 6.69
N ILE A 29 -17.73 14.35 5.89
CA ILE A 29 -18.41 15.58 6.28
C ILE A 29 -19.90 15.39 6.01
N THR A 30 -20.69 15.62 7.05
CA THR A 30 -22.15 15.77 6.98
C THR A 30 -22.49 17.23 7.24
N ASP A 31 -23.69 17.71 6.91
CA ASP A 31 -24.07 19.13 7.06
C ASP A 31 -23.88 19.70 8.48
N ALA A 32 -23.83 18.84 9.51
CA ALA A 32 -23.61 19.22 10.91
C ALA A 32 -22.14 19.22 11.37
N THR A 33 -21.15 18.91 10.52
CA THR A 33 -19.76 18.76 10.96
C THR A 33 -19.08 20.14 11.13
N PRO A 34 -18.61 20.51 12.33
CA PRO A 34 -17.90 21.77 12.53
C PRO A 34 -16.62 21.83 11.70
N GLU A 35 -16.27 23.00 11.16
CA GLU A 35 -15.15 23.18 10.23
C GLU A 35 -13.81 22.66 10.78
N ASN A 36 -13.60 22.84 12.09
CA ASN A 36 -12.42 22.37 12.82
C ASN A 36 -12.31 20.84 12.81
N GLN A 37 -13.45 20.15 12.93
CA GLN A 37 -13.52 18.68 12.88
C GLN A 37 -13.36 18.18 11.45
N ALA A 38 -13.96 18.86 10.47
CA ALA A 38 -13.77 18.56 9.05
C ALA A 38 -12.30 18.66 8.65
N LYS A 39 -11.57 19.68 9.13
CA LYS A 39 -10.11 19.81 8.91
C LYS A 39 -9.33 18.65 9.51
N ARG A 40 -9.56 18.31 10.78
CA ARG A 40 -8.87 17.18 11.46
C ARG A 40 -9.16 15.85 10.77
N ASN A 41 -10.38 15.63 10.30
CA ASN A 41 -10.73 14.38 9.62
C ASN A 41 -10.07 14.29 8.23
N ARG A 42 -10.00 15.40 7.48
CA ARG A 42 -9.23 15.46 6.22
C ARG A 42 -7.75 15.16 6.44
N GLU A 43 -7.16 15.73 7.49
CA GLU A 43 -5.76 15.48 7.85
C GLU A 43 -5.53 14.02 8.24
N LYS A 44 -6.40 13.43 9.08
CA LYS A 44 -6.35 12.00 9.41
C LYS A 44 -6.43 11.10 8.18
N ARG A 45 -7.33 11.41 7.22
CA ARG A 45 -7.42 10.67 5.96
C ARG A 45 -6.11 10.76 5.17
N LYS A 46 -5.54 11.97 5.02
CA LYS A 46 -4.25 12.15 4.33
C LYS A 46 -3.14 11.33 4.98
N THR A 47 -3.06 11.30 6.31
CA THR A 47 -2.06 10.50 7.03
C THR A 47 -2.22 9.00 6.76
N LEU A 48 -3.46 8.48 6.75
CA LEU A 48 -3.74 7.08 6.44
C LEU A 48 -3.36 6.73 5.00
N ILE A 49 -3.78 7.55 4.03
CA ILE A 49 -3.44 7.39 2.61
C ILE A 49 -1.92 7.36 2.42
N ASN A 50 -1.20 8.33 2.99
CA ASN A 50 0.25 8.40 2.89
C ASN A 50 0.95 7.18 3.53
N GLY A 51 0.41 6.70 4.65
CA GLY A 51 0.92 5.51 5.33
C GLY A 51 0.77 4.25 4.47
N ILE A 52 -0.41 4.04 3.88
CA ILE A 52 -0.66 2.91 2.97
C ILE A 52 0.25 3.01 1.74
N GLN A 53 0.39 4.19 1.14
CA GLN A 53 1.27 4.39 -0.02
C GLN A 53 2.73 4.09 0.31
N THR A 54 3.19 4.47 1.51
CA THR A 54 4.55 4.15 1.96
C THR A 54 4.78 2.64 2.06
N LEU A 55 3.80 1.91 2.61
CA LEU A 55 3.87 0.46 2.75
C LEU A 55 3.82 -0.25 1.38
N LEU A 56 2.98 0.22 0.45
CA LEU A 56 2.94 -0.27 -0.93
C LEU A 56 4.29 -0.11 -1.62
N ASN A 57 4.90 1.08 -1.54
CA ASN A 57 6.21 1.34 -2.14
C ASN A 57 7.31 0.44 -1.55
N GLN A 58 7.27 0.19 -0.24
CA GLN A 58 8.19 -0.74 0.42
C GLN A 58 7.97 -2.18 -0.01
N ASN A 59 6.71 -2.59 -0.17
CA ASN A 59 6.34 -3.93 -0.61
C ASN A 59 6.83 -4.19 -2.05
N ASP A 60 6.70 -3.21 -2.95
CA ASP A 60 7.23 -3.29 -4.31
C ASP A 60 8.77 -3.43 -4.33
N ALA A 61 9.47 -2.71 -3.46
CA ALA A 61 10.92 -2.85 -3.34
C ALA A 61 11.33 -4.25 -2.85
N LEU A 62 10.57 -4.81 -1.89
CA LEU A 62 10.76 -6.18 -1.42
C LEU A 62 10.47 -7.22 -2.51
N LEU A 63 9.45 -6.98 -3.35
CA LEU A 63 9.13 -7.86 -4.48
C LEU A 63 10.30 -7.91 -5.47
N ARG A 64 10.79 -6.75 -5.91
CA ARG A 64 11.93 -6.67 -6.83
C ARG A 64 13.17 -7.36 -6.28
N ARG A 65 13.45 -7.16 -4.98
CA ARG A 65 14.58 -7.83 -4.32
C ARG A 65 14.42 -9.34 -4.28
N LEU A 66 13.20 -9.83 -4.06
CA LEU A 66 12.90 -11.25 -4.11
C LEU A 66 13.09 -11.82 -5.51
N GLU A 67 12.61 -11.11 -6.54
CA GLU A 67 12.76 -11.51 -7.95
C GLU A 67 14.24 -11.58 -8.35
N GLN A 68 15.03 -10.56 -8.02
CA GLN A 68 16.48 -10.55 -8.23
C GLN A 68 17.16 -11.73 -7.53
N TYR A 69 16.83 -11.99 -6.27
CA TYR A 69 17.40 -13.12 -5.53
C TYR A 69 17.05 -14.47 -6.16
N MET A 70 15.81 -14.63 -6.63
CA MET A 70 15.37 -15.84 -7.33
C MET A 70 16.08 -16.00 -8.68
N ALA A 71 16.31 -14.92 -9.43
CA ALA A 71 17.04 -14.95 -10.69
C ALA A 71 18.50 -15.40 -10.49
N ILE A 72 19.20 -14.84 -9.50
CA ILE A 72 20.56 -15.27 -9.12
C ILE A 72 20.60 -16.75 -8.77
N LEU A 73 19.64 -17.23 -7.96
CA LEU A 73 19.57 -18.64 -7.57
C LEU A 73 19.31 -19.58 -8.76
N ASN A 74 18.63 -19.10 -9.80
CA ASN A 74 18.38 -19.86 -11.02
C ASN A 74 19.56 -19.82 -12.01
N GLY A 75 20.62 -19.06 -11.70
CA GLY A 75 21.81 -18.92 -12.54
C GLY A 75 21.72 -17.81 -13.59
N ASP A 76 20.73 -16.92 -13.49
CA ASP A 76 20.64 -15.75 -14.36
C ASP A 76 21.74 -14.73 -14.00
N ILE A 77 22.43 -14.20 -15.02
CA ILE A 77 23.37 -13.09 -14.86
C ILE A 77 22.55 -11.79 -14.85
N LEU A 78 22.50 -11.12 -13.70
CA LEU A 78 21.90 -9.80 -13.58
C LEU A 78 22.98 -8.74 -13.91
N GLU A 79 22.82 -8.00 -15.01
CA GLU A 79 23.61 -6.79 -15.33
C GLU A 79 23.13 -5.56 -14.54
#